data_AF-A0AAV8P268-F1
#
_entry.id   AF-A0AAV8P268-F1
#
_cell.length_a   1.000
_cell.length_b   1.000
_cell.length_c   1.000
_cell.angle_alpha   90.00
_cell.angle_beta   90.00
_cell.angle_gamma   90.00
#
_symmetry.space_group_name_H-M   'P 1'
#
loop_
_entity.id
_entity.type
_entity.pdbx_description
1 polymer ?
#
loop_
_entity_poly.entity_id
_entity_poly.type
_entity_poly.pdbx_seq_one_letter_code
_entity_poly.pdbx_strand_id
1 'polypeptide(L)'
;MRCGRRPAAGGRRKAEGGRRKVLSHTCPQNQKTHCSTEESCEKFPMQGFFTLEELKAAGIQKKLAPSIGIVVDHRRKNRSLEGLQANVQRLKTFKAKLVIFPRRACKVKAGNSAPEELATATQVQGPYMPIAHEKPLVELVKVTDEMKSFKAYATLGVERTNQRQVGARLRKAAEAEKEEKK
;
A
#
# COMPACT_ATOMS: atom_id res chain seq x y z
N MET A 1 3.35 12.17 54.45
CA MET A 1 3.71 11.34 53.26
C MET A 1 2.43 10.88 52.56
N ARG A 2 2.08 11.44 51.39
CA ARG A 2 1.07 10.84 50.50
C ARG A 2 1.70 10.68 49.12
N CYS A 3 2.08 9.45 48.80
CA CYS A 3 2.43 9.06 47.44
C CYS A 3 1.20 9.27 46.55
N GLY A 4 1.20 10.33 45.74
CA GLY A 4 0.13 10.58 44.78
C GLY A 4 -0.02 9.40 43.83
N ARG A 5 -1.24 8.89 43.69
CA ARG A 5 -1.58 7.81 42.74
C ARG A 5 -1.11 8.21 41.34
N ARG A 6 -0.22 7.41 40.74
CA ARG A 6 0.11 7.53 39.31
C ARG A 6 -1.19 7.42 38.51
N PRO A 7 -1.53 8.38 37.64
CA PRO A 7 -2.68 8.24 36.76
C PRO A 7 -2.49 7.03 35.84
N ALA A 8 -3.58 6.30 35.58
CA ALA A 8 -3.61 5.11 34.75
C ALA A 8 -2.96 5.36 33.37
N ALA A 9 -2.29 4.35 32.82
CA ALA A 9 -1.51 4.43 31.58
C ALA A 9 -2.26 4.99 30.36
N GLY A 10 -3.61 5.01 30.38
CA GLY A 10 -4.45 5.66 29.37
C GLY A 10 -4.44 7.20 29.43
N GLY A 11 -4.31 7.79 30.62
CA GLY A 11 -4.33 9.25 30.82
C GLY A 11 -3.03 9.94 30.39
N ARG A 12 -1.87 9.28 30.60
CA ARG A 12 -0.57 9.82 30.17
C ARG A 12 -0.43 9.92 28.65
N ARG A 13 -0.97 8.95 27.89
CA ARG A 13 -0.92 8.98 26.42
C ARG A 13 -1.72 10.14 25.84
N LYS A 14 -2.87 10.49 26.43
CA LYS A 14 -3.65 11.67 26.00
C LYS A 14 -2.98 12.99 26.38
N ALA A 15 -2.35 13.07 27.55
CA ALA A 15 -1.69 14.29 28.02
C ALA A 15 -0.40 14.63 27.24
N GLU A 16 0.38 13.62 26.81
CA GLU A 16 1.58 13.84 26.00
C GLU A 16 1.27 14.15 24.53
N GLY A 17 0.17 13.62 23.99
CA GLY A 17 -0.31 13.92 22.64
C GLY A 17 -0.69 15.38 22.42
N GLY A 18 -1.04 16.11 23.48
CA GLY A 18 -1.43 17.53 23.41
C GLY A 18 -0.27 18.54 23.44
N ARG A 19 0.94 18.13 23.87
CA ARG A 19 2.08 19.07 24.06
C ARG A 19 3.04 19.15 22.87
N ARG A 20 3.02 18.20 21.95
CA ARG A 20 3.79 18.28 20.71
C ARG A 20 2.98 19.04 19.66
N LYS A 21 2.82 20.35 19.84
CA LYS A 21 2.45 21.28 18.76
C LYS A 21 3.64 21.43 17.82
N VAL A 22 3.97 20.36 17.10
CA VAL A 22 4.76 20.46 15.87
C VAL A 22 3.74 20.23 14.76
N LEU A 23 3.62 21.19 13.84
CA LEU A 23 2.64 21.22 12.75
C LEU A 23 2.84 20.10 11.69
N SER A 24 3.39 18.95 12.06
CA SER A 24 3.55 17.79 11.19
C SER A 24 2.49 16.75 11.55
N HIS A 25 1.76 16.29 10.53
CA HIS A 25 0.75 15.24 10.68
C HIS A 25 1.39 14.01 11.33
N THR A 26 0.95 13.63 12.53
CA THR A 26 1.60 12.59 13.35
C THR A 26 1.27 11.16 12.92
N CYS A 27 0.61 10.97 11.77
CA CYS A 27 0.36 9.67 11.18
C CYS A 27 1.12 9.57 9.85
N PRO A 28 2.15 8.71 9.74
CA PRO A 28 2.88 8.52 8.50
C PRO A 28 1.95 8.01 7.40
N GLN A 29 2.12 8.52 6.18
CA GLN A 29 1.36 7.99 5.05
C GLN A 29 1.86 6.59 4.71
N ASN A 30 0.90 5.67 4.68
CA ASN A 30 1.15 4.28 4.39
C ASN A 30 0.46 3.85 3.09
N GLN A 31 1.11 2.93 2.42
CA GLN A 31 0.72 2.34 1.14
C GLN A 31 -0.40 1.30 1.30
N LYS A 32 -1.12 1.03 0.20
CA LYS A 32 -1.95 -0.17 0.04
C LYS A 32 -1.05 -1.35 -0.40
N THR A 33 -0.86 -2.33 0.49
CA THR A 33 -0.11 -3.57 0.18
C THR A 33 -1.01 -4.80 0.28
N HIS A 34 -0.82 -5.74 -0.63
CA HIS A 34 -1.44 -7.07 -0.54
C HIS A 34 -0.68 -7.94 0.46
N CYS A 35 -1.39 -8.84 1.15
CA CYS A 35 -0.78 -9.72 2.12
C CYS A 35 -0.08 -10.91 1.42
N SER A 36 0.80 -11.60 2.14
CA SER A 36 1.68 -12.62 1.57
C SER A 36 0.98 -13.95 1.28
N THR A 37 -0.14 -14.25 1.95
CA THR A 37 -0.87 -15.52 1.77
C THR A 37 -2.26 -15.27 1.18
N GLU A 38 -2.77 -16.23 0.42
CA GLU A 38 -4.08 -16.14 -0.24
C GLU A 38 -5.21 -15.89 0.77
N GLU A 39 -5.15 -16.54 1.93
CA GLU A 39 -6.13 -16.40 3.03
C GLU A 39 -6.13 -15.02 3.71
N SER A 40 -5.01 -14.30 3.63
CA SER A 40 -4.84 -12.97 4.24
C SER A 40 -5.02 -11.83 3.24
N CYS A 41 -5.01 -12.12 1.94
CA CYS A 41 -5.17 -11.15 0.85
C CYS A 41 -6.54 -10.46 0.85
N GLU A 42 -7.62 -11.16 1.20
CA GLU A 42 -8.97 -10.58 1.26
C GLU A 42 -9.24 -9.79 2.55
N LYS A 43 -8.61 -10.18 3.67
CA LYS A 43 -9.02 -9.72 4.99
C LYS A 43 -8.53 -8.30 5.31
N PHE A 44 -7.26 -7.98 5.05
CA PHE A 44 -6.72 -6.65 5.38
C PHE A 44 -5.51 -6.29 4.51
N PRO A 45 -5.59 -5.25 3.66
CA PRO A 45 -4.40 -4.60 3.17
C PRO A 45 -3.76 -3.89 4.35
N MET A 46 -2.63 -4.41 4.79
CA MET A 46 -1.84 -3.75 5.80
C MET A 46 -1.39 -2.38 5.29
N GLN A 47 -1.30 -1.44 6.21
CA GLN A 47 -0.65 -0.16 5.97
C GLN A 47 0.85 -0.42 5.79
N GLY A 48 1.29 -0.51 4.53
CA GLY A 48 2.67 -0.80 4.16
C GLY A 48 3.50 0.46 3.90
N PHE A 49 4.79 0.29 3.71
CA PHE A 49 5.73 1.37 3.37
C PHE A 49 5.94 1.47 1.85
N PHE A 50 6.15 2.68 1.33
CA PHE A 50 6.36 2.92 -0.10
C PHE A 50 7.72 2.41 -0.60
N THR A 51 7.80 2.00 -1.86
CA THR A 51 9.06 1.59 -2.50
C THR A 51 9.78 2.72 -3.20
N LEU A 52 11.06 2.49 -3.50
CA LEU A 52 11.88 3.43 -4.27
C LEU A 52 11.36 3.62 -5.71
N GLU A 53 10.78 2.59 -6.31
CA GLU A 53 10.19 2.65 -7.66
C GLU A 53 8.97 3.57 -7.69
N GLU A 54 8.08 3.44 -6.71
CA GLU A 54 6.90 4.28 -6.54
C GLU A 54 7.27 5.75 -6.33
N LEU A 55 8.27 6.01 -5.48
CA LEU A 55 8.75 7.37 -5.20
C LEU A 55 9.37 8.02 -6.43
N LYS A 56 10.15 7.24 -7.21
CA LYS A 56 10.72 7.71 -8.48
C LYS A 56 9.62 8.09 -9.47
N ALA A 57 8.61 7.22 -9.64
CA ALA A 57 7.49 7.48 -10.54
C ALA A 57 6.59 8.64 -10.08
N ALA A 58 6.53 8.93 -8.78
CA ALA A 58 5.84 10.11 -8.23
C ALA A 58 6.71 11.39 -8.25
N GLY A 59 7.99 11.31 -8.63
CA GLY A 59 8.91 12.44 -8.62
C GLY A 59 9.21 12.96 -7.21
N ILE A 60 9.34 12.05 -6.23
CA ILE A 60 9.73 12.35 -4.85
C ILE A 60 11.11 11.75 -4.60
N GLN A 61 12.05 12.58 -4.15
CA GLN A 61 13.39 12.10 -3.81
C GLN A 61 13.38 11.29 -2.52
N LYS A 62 14.12 10.17 -2.50
CA LYS A 62 14.21 9.26 -1.33
C LYS A 62 14.62 9.94 -0.02
N LYS A 63 15.45 10.99 -0.08
CA LYS A 63 15.91 11.74 1.09
C LYS A 63 14.86 12.72 1.62
N LEU A 64 14.00 13.21 0.74
CA LEU A 64 12.93 14.16 1.08
C LEU A 64 11.70 13.45 1.67
N ALA A 65 11.42 12.22 1.22
CA ALA A 65 10.25 11.45 1.64
C ALA A 65 10.10 11.34 3.18
N PRO A 66 11.13 10.98 3.97
CA PRO A 66 11.02 10.95 5.44
C PRO A 66 10.72 12.32 6.07
N SER A 67 11.22 13.41 5.47
CA SER A 67 10.99 14.77 5.99
C SER A 67 9.54 15.22 5.82
N ILE A 68 8.89 14.73 4.78
CA ILE A 68 7.48 14.98 4.48
C ILE A 68 6.55 14.09 5.34
N GLY A 69 7.07 12.99 5.91
CA GLY A 69 6.28 12.01 6.66
C GLY A 69 5.83 10.80 5.85
N ILE A 70 6.53 10.51 4.74
CA ILE A 70 6.35 9.30 3.94
C ILE A 70 7.36 8.25 4.41
N VAL A 71 6.89 7.07 4.79
CA VAL A 71 7.76 5.97 5.21
C VAL A 71 8.13 5.11 4.00
N VAL A 72 9.43 4.80 3.91
CA VAL A 72 10.02 4.14 2.75
C VAL A 72 10.60 2.79 3.16
N ASP A 73 10.26 1.73 2.43
CA ASP A 73 10.93 0.42 2.55
C ASP A 73 11.66 0.10 1.25
N HIS A 74 12.98 -0.02 1.36
CA HIS A 74 13.86 -0.32 0.23
C HIS A 74 13.94 -1.81 -0.10
N ARG A 75 13.41 -2.70 0.74
CA ARG A 75 13.47 -4.16 0.55
C ARG A 75 12.33 -4.65 -0.33
N ARG A 76 11.17 -3.97 -0.28
CA ARG A 76 9.98 -4.35 -1.02
C ARG A 76 10.20 -4.13 -2.52
N LYS A 77 9.69 -5.06 -3.34
CA LYS A 77 9.71 -4.98 -4.81
C LYS A 77 8.28 -5.16 -5.32
N ASN A 78 7.88 -4.37 -6.32
CA ASN A 78 6.56 -4.50 -6.91
C ASN A 78 6.58 -5.62 -7.97
N ARG A 79 5.66 -6.58 -7.85
CA ARG A 79 5.49 -7.67 -8.83
C ARG A 79 4.40 -7.38 -9.84
N SER A 80 3.44 -6.52 -9.49
CA SER A 80 2.29 -6.16 -10.32
C SER A 80 2.29 -4.68 -10.69
N LEU A 81 1.80 -4.37 -11.89
CA LEU A 81 1.68 -3.00 -12.40
C LEU A 81 0.52 -2.25 -11.72
N GLU A 82 -0.58 -2.93 -11.45
CA GLU A 82 -1.77 -2.35 -10.80
C GLU A 82 -1.42 -1.76 -9.43
N GLY A 83 -0.68 -2.51 -8.61
CA GLY A 83 -0.23 -2.06 -7.31
C GLY A 83 0.71 -0.86 -7.42
N LEU A 84 1.63 -0.86 -8.38
CA LEU A 84 2.51 0.29 -8.62
C LEU A 84 1.70 1.55 -8.99
N GLN A 85 0.75 1.43 -9.93
CA GLN A 85 -0.05 2.56 -10.41
C GLN A 85 -0.92 3.16 -9.30
N ALA A 86 -1.65 2.32 -8.54
CA ALA A 86 -2.50 2.78 -7.45
C ALA A 86 -1.72 3.57 -6.39
N ASN A 87 -0.49 3.12 -6.09
CA ASN A 87 0.34 3.76 -5.08
C ASN A 87 1.05 5.02 -5.60
N VAL A 88 1.41 5.06 -6.88
CA VAL A 88 1.88 6.30 -7.53
C VAL A 88 0.78 7.36 -7.56
N GLN A 89 -0.46 6.98 -7.89
CA GLN A 89 -1.60 7.88 -7.81
C GLN A 89 -1.83 8.39 -6.38
N ARG A 90 -1.68 7.53 -5.38
CA ARG A 90 -1.74 7.93 -3.96
C ARG A 90 -0.65 8.93 -3.58
N LEU A 91 0.58 8.73 -4.03
CA LEU A 91 1.68 9.67 -3.76
C LEU A 91 1.47 11.02 -4.46
N LYS A 92 0.95 11.01 -5.69
CA LYS A 92 0.63 12.24 -6.43
C LYS A 92 -0.50 13.04 -5.77
N THR A 93 -1.57 12.36 -5.37
CA THR A 93 -2.68 13.00 -4.65
C THR A 93 -2.26 13.53 -3.29
N PHE A 94 -1.39 12.81 -2.58
CA PHE A 94 -0.79 13.31 -1.33
C PHE A 94 0.08 14.55 -1.57
N LYS A 95 0.97 14.51 -2.57
CA LYS A 95 1.84 15.65 -2.93
C LYS A 95 1.04 16.90 -3.32
N ALA A 96 -0.08 16.74 -4.03
CA ALA A 96 -0.94 17.85 -4.42
C ALA A 96 -1.66 18.52 -3.23
N LYS A 97 -1.94 17.77 -2.17
CA LYS A 97 -2.61 18.28 -0.96
C LYS A 97 -1.64 18.74 0.12
N LEU A 98 -0.34 18.48 -0.06
CA LEU A 98 0.68 18.78 0.92
C LEU A 98 1.08 20.25 0.84
N VAL A 99 0.95 20.97 1.94
CA VAL A 99 1.48 22.32 2.11
C VAL A 99 2.79 22.25 2.88
N ILE A 100 3.90 22.72 2.29
CA ILE A 100 5.23 22.71 2.92
C ILE A 100 5.59 24.13 3.36
N PHE A 101 5.72 24.30 4.68
CA PHE A 101 6.18 25.55 5.28
C PHE A 101 7.70 25.70 5.15
N PRO A 102 8.20 26.89 4.76
CA PRO A 102 9.61 27.18 4.79
C PRO A 102 10.12 27.18 6.23
N ARG A 103 11.24 26.49 6.48
CA ARG A 103 11.87 26.43 7.81
C ARG A 103 12.24 27.82 8.37
N ARG A 104 12.51 28.79 7.49
CA ARG A 104 12.71 30.20 7.82
C ARG A 104 11.85 31.03 6.87
N ALA A 105 11.00 31.90 7.41
CA ALA A 105 10.06 32.70 6.63
C ALA A 105 10.71 33.49 5.48
N CYS A 106 11.91 34.02 5.70
CA CYS A 106 12.61 34.84 4.69
C CYS A 106 13.41 34.04 3.63
N LYS A 107 13.50 32.70 3.74
CA LYS A 107 14.29 31.87 2.81
C LYS A 107 13.43 30.76 2.23
N VAL A 108 12.69 31.10 1.17
CA VAL A 108 11.90 30.15 0.38
C VAL A 108 12.85 29.35 -0.53
N LYS A 109 12.88 28.03 -0.34
CA LYS A 109 13.61 27.08 -1.19
C LYS A 109 12.68 26.43 -2.22
N ALA A 110 13.23 25.79 -3.24
CA ALA A 110 12.47 24.98 -4.18
C ALA A 110 11.67 23.88 -3.42
N GLY A 111 10.36 23.85 -3.63
CA GLY A 111 9.44 22.91 -2.99
C GLY A 111 8.70 23.42 -1.74
N ASN A 112 8.80 24.72 -1.40
CA ASN A 112 7.92 25.33 -0.41
C ASN A 112 6.64 25.86 -1.08
N SER A 113 5.55 25.89 -0.33
CA SER A 113 4.26 26.41 -0.76
C SER A 113 4.25 27.93 -0.86
N ALA A 114 3.36 28.45 -1.71
CA ALA A 114 3.14 29.88 -1.88
C ALA A 114 2.59 30.52 -0.58
N PRO A 115 2.85 31.81 -0.31
CA PRO A 115 2.35 32.50 0.89
C PRO A 115 0.82 32.44 1.04
N GLU A 116 0.09 32.37 -0.07
CA GLU A 116 -1.38 32.26 -0.10
C GLU A 116 -1.89 30.92 0.45
N GLU A 117 -1.24 29.82 0.06
CA GLU A 117 -1.56 28.47 0.57
C GLU A 117 -1.21 28.33 2.06
N LEU A 118 -0.15 29.00 2.49
CA LEU A 118 0.32 28.96 3.88
C LEU A 118 -0.67 29.63 4.85
N ALA A 119 -1.35 30.70 4.42
CA ALA A 119 -2.34 31.40 5.24
C ALA A 119 -3.64 30.59 5.43
N THR A 120 -4.00 29.79 4.42
CA THR A 120 -5.23 28.97 4.41
C THR A 120 -5.02 27.60 5.06
N ALA A 121 -3.77 27.23 5.37
CA ALA A 121 -3.42 25.90 5.82
C ALA A 121 -3.95 25.60 7.23
N THR A 122 -4.94 24.69 7.30
CA THR A 122 -5.45 24.13 8.55
C THR A 122 -4.97 22.71 8.76
N GLN A 123 -4.66 22.33 10.01
CA GLN A 123 -4.28 20.96 10.34
C GLN A 123 -5.50 20.04 10.39
N VAL A 124 -5.50 18.99 9.57
CA VAL A 124 -6.51 17.92 9.67
C VAL A 124 -6.18 17.02 10.86
N GLN A 125 -7.11 16.88 11.80
CA GLN A 125 -6.99 15.96 12.94
C GLN A 125 -7.78 14.68 12.63
N GLY A 126 -7.07 13.57 12.38
CA GLY A 126 -7.68 12.27 12.10
C GLY A 126 -6.89 11.42 11.09
N PRO A 127 -7.42 10.25 10.70
CA PRO A 127 -6.82 9.44 9.65
C PRO A 127 -6.86 10.19 8.30
N TYR A 128 -5.68 10.47 7.74
CA TYR A 128 -5.53 11.19 6.48
C TYR A 128 -5.48 10.22 5.30
N MET A 129 -6.38 10.38 4.34
CA MET A 129 -6.57 9.48 3.18
C MET A 129 -6.75 8.01 3.59
N PRO A 130 -7.88 7.67 4.22
CA PRO A 130 -8.20 6.27 4.52
C PRO A 130 -8.29 5.44 3.23
N ILE A 131 -7.86 4.19 3.28
CA ILE A 131 -8.02 3.24 2.17
C ILE A 131 -9.50 2.85 2.15
N ALA A 132 -10.23 3.32 1.15
CA ALA A 132 -11.59 2.86 0.91
C ALA A 132 -11.56 1.44 0.33
N HIS A 133 -12.41 0.59 0.89
CA HIS A 133 -12.66 -0.75 0.41
C HIS A 133 -13.94 -0.73 -0.41
N GLU A 134 -13.79 -0.44 -1.70
CA GLU A 134 -14.90 -0.56 -2.63
C GLU A 134 -15.17 -2.05 -2.81
N LYS A 135 -16.37 -2.46 -2.38
CA LYS A 135 -16.88 -3.78 -2.74
C LYS A 135 -17.15 -3.73 -4.24
N PRO A 136 -16.60 -4.66 -5.05
CA PRO A 136 -16.90 -4.68 -6.47
C PRO A 136 -18.42 -4.79 -6.64
N LEU A 137 -18.99 -3.89 -7.44
CA LEU A 137 -20.39 -3.96 -7.81
C LEU A 137 -20.54 -5.15 -8.76
N VAL A 138 -21.25 -6.18 -8.33
CA VAL A 138 -21.53 -7.35 -9.17
C VAL A 138 -22.75 -7.04 -10.01
N GLU A 139 -22.56 -6.90 -11.32
CA GLU A 139 -23.66 -6.80 -12.27
C GLU A 139 -24.30 -8.18 -12.47
N LEU A 140 -25.63 -8.23 -12.42
CA LEU A 140 -26.38 -9.46 -12.66
C LEU A 140 -26.47 -9.72 -14.16
N VAL A 141 -25.59 -10.59 -14.66
CA VAL A 141 -25.56 -11.00 -16.07
C VAL A 141 -26.43 -12.25 -16.25
N LYS A 142 -27.15 -12.34 -17.39
CA LYS A 142 -27.89 -13.55 -17.77
C LYS A 142 -26.91 -14.69 -18.03
N VAL A 143 -27.21 -15.88 -17.51
CA VAL A 143 -26.37 -17.07 -17.68
C VAL A 143 -26.35 -17.48 -19.15
N THR A 144 -25.17 -17.42 -19.77
CA THR A 144 -24.95 -17.87 -21.16
C THR A 144 -24.93 -19.40 -21.23
N ASP A 145 -25.18 -19.97 -22.40
CA ASP A 145 -25.19 -21.42 -22.57
C ASP A 145 -23.79 -22.05 -22.44
N GLU A 146 -22.74 -21.25 -22.68
CA GLU A 146 -21.35 -21.60 -22.39
C GLU A 146 -21.12 -21.79 -20.88
N MET A 147 -21.67 -20.91 -20.04
CA MET A 147 -21.59 -21.05 -18.58
C MET A 147 -22.33 -22.29 -18.05
N LYS A 148 -23.41 -22.71 -18.72
CA LYS A 148 -24.18 -23.91 -18.35
C LYS A 148 -23.48 -25.20 -18.78
N SER A 149 -22.84 -25.19 -19.94
CA SER A 149 -22.10 -26.36 -20.46
C SER A 149 -20.73 -26.55 -19.77
N PHE A 150 -20.19 -25.48 -19.17
CA PHE A 150 -18.93 -25.53 -18.43
C PHE A 150 -19.05 -26.35 -17.12
N LYS A 151 -18.36 -27.49 -17.09
CA LYS A 151 -18.29 -28.37 -15.89
C LYS A 151 -17.22 -27.88 -14.90
N ALA A 152 -17.55 -26.86 -14.11
CA ALA A 152 -16.62 -26.21 -13.18
C ALA A 152 -15.91 -27.17 -12.19
N TYR A 153 -16.63 -28.17 -11.66
CA TYR A 153 -16.02 -29.13 -10.71
C TYR A 153 -14.96 -30.01 -11.39
N ALA A 154 -15.24 -30.47 -12.62
CA ALA A 154 -14.34 -31.33 -13.37
C ALA A 154 -13.07 -30.58 -13.78
N THR A 155 -13.19 -29.32 -14.22
CA THR A 155 -12.05 -28.49 -14.61
C THR A 155 -11.12 -28.20 -13.43
N LEU A 156 -11.66 -27.89 -12.25
CA LEU A 156 -10.85 -27.76 -11.03
C LEU A 156 -10.08 -29.05 -10.68
N GLY A 157 -10.69 -30.22 -10.87
CA GLY A 157 -10.02 -31.51 -10.65
C GLY A 157 -8.87 -31.75 -11.64
N VAL A 158 -9.08 -31.44 -12.91
CA VAL A 158 -8.06 -31.55 -13.97
C VAL A 158 -6.89 -30.60 -13.68
N GLU A 159 -7.16 -29.34 -13.33
CA GLU A 159 -6.10 -28.35 -13.02
C GLU A 159 -5.25 -28.76 -11.81
N ARG A 160 -5.88 -29.26 -10.74
CA ARG A 160 -5.15 -29.82 -9.58
C ARG A 160 -4.26 -30.99 -10.00
N THR A 161 -4.75 -31.85 -10.89
CA THR A 161 -4.00 -33.00 -11.40
C THR A 161 -2.82 -32.55 -12.26
N ASN A 162 -3.03 -31.55 -13.12
CA ASN A 162 -1.99 -30.94 -13.95
C ASN A 162 -0.87 -30.37 -13.09
N GLN A 163 -1.20 -29.54 -12.07
CA GLN A 163 -0.23 -28.98 -11.13
C GLN A 163 0.58 -30.08 -10.41
N ARG A 164 -0.08 -31.15 -9.94
CA ARG A 164 0.58 -32.28 -9.27
C ARG A 164 1.52 -33.06 -10.20
N GLN A 165 1.16 -33.20 -11.48
CA GLN A 165 1.88 -34.03 -12.43
C GLN A 165 2.97 -33.30 -13.23
N VAL A 166 3.15 -31.98 -13.08
CA VAL A 166 4.15 -31.20 -13.83
C VAL A 166 5.54 -31.84 -13.79
N GLY A 167 6.05 -32.18 -12.61
CA GLY A 167 7.39 -32.75 -12.46
C GLY A 167 7.54 -34.12 -13.15
N ALA A 168 6.54 -34.98 -13.06
CA ALA A 168 6.57 -36.30 -13.70
C ALA A 168 6.49 -36.19 -15.24
N ARG A 169 5.67 -35.27 -15.75
CA ARG A 169 5.55 -35.03 -17.19
C ARG A 169 6.82 -34.42 -17.78
N LEU A 170 7.44 -33.47 -17.09
CA LEU A 170 8.72 -32.89 -17.51
C LEU A 170 9.85 -33.95 -17.53
N ARG A 171 9.88 -34.86 -16.55
CA ARG A 171 10.84 -35.98 -16.54
C ARG A 171 10.64 -36.93 -17.73
N LYS A 172 9.39 -37.36 -17.96
CA LYS A 172 9.07 -38.23 -19.10
C LYS A 172 9.36 -37.57 -20.45
N ALA A 173 9.05 -36.28 -20.60
CA ALA A 173 9.38 -35.53 -21.82
C ALA A 173 10.90 -35.45 -22.04
N ALA A 174 11.67 -35.17 -20.98
CA ALA A 174 13.12 -35.12 -21.06
C ALA A 174 13.78 -36.50 -21.29
N GLU A 175 13.13 -37.60 -20.91
CA GLU A 175 13.57 -38.97 -21.20
C GLU A 175 13.27 -39.34 -22.66
N ALA A 176 12.07 -39.05 -23.16
CA ALA A 176 11.70 -39.25 -24.55
C ALA A 176 12.61 -38.46 -25.51
N GLU A 177 12.92 -37.19 -25.22
CA GLU A 177 13.85 -36.39 -26.02
C GLU A 177 15.29 -36.91 -26.01
N LYS A 178 15.70 -37.65 -24.98
CA LYS A 178 17.02 -38.29 -24.92
C LYS A 178 17.05 -39.61 -25.69
N GLU A 179 15.94 -40.33 -25.71
CA GLU A 179 15.77 -41.54 -26.51
C GLU A 179 15.66 -41.23 -27.99
N GLU A 180 15.00 -40.13 -28.37
CA GLU A 180 14.92 -39.67 -29.77
C GLU A 180 16.24 -39.10 -30.32
N LYS A 181 17.15 -38.67 -29.44
CA LYS A 181 18.49 -38.16 -29.82
C LYS A 181 19.58 -39.24 -29.82
N LYS A 182 19.24 -40.47 -29.47
CA LYS A 182 20.15 -41.61 -29.43
C LYS A 182 19.92 -42.51 -30.64
#